data_AF-A0A6G0Y5U4-F1
#
_entry.id   AF-A0A6G0Y5U4-F1
#
_cell.length_a   1.000
_cell.length_b   1.000
_cell.length_c   1.000
_cell.angle_alpha   90.00
_cell.angle_beta   90.00
_cell.angle_gamma   90.00
#
_symmetry.space_group_name_H-M   'P 1'
#
loop_
_entity.id
_entity.type
_entity.pdbx_description
1 polymer ?
#
loop_
_entity_poly.entity_id
_entity_poly.type
_entity_poly.pdbx_seq_one_letter_code
_entity_poly.pdbx_strand_id
1 'polypeptide(L)'
;MLLKPIWDYGIQLWGSAKPTNINRIHTYQSKTLRQITNAPYYVFNHTLHHDLSIPFVTDVAKTHYKTFHNRLLNHRNPCMQDISSLTIPGISPKRLKRMWCRNLLNN
;
A
#
# COMPACT_ATOMS: atom_id res chain seq x y z
N MET A 1 20.27 -0.63 -6.96
CA MET A 1 19.19 0.02 -7.74
C MET A 1 18.14 0.54 -6.76
N LEU A 2 17.96 1.86 -6.64
CA LEU A 2 17.06 2.51 -5.66
C LEU A 2 15.58 2.39 -6.09
N LEU A 3 15.05 1.17 -6.13
CA LEU A 3 13.64 0.95 -6.49
C LEU A 3 12.69 1.44 -5.39
N LYS A 4 13.05 1.19 -4.12
CA LYS A 4 12.24 1.56 -2.93
C LYS A 4 11.80 3.03 -2.93
N PRO A 5 12.70 4.04 -3.00
CA PRO A 5 12.28 5.43 -2.91
C PRO A 5 11.43 5.89 -4.10
N ILE A 6 11.61 5.33 -5.30
CA ILE A 6 10.85 5.71 -6.50
C ILE A 6 9.36 5.38 -6.31
N TRP A 7 9.07 4.16 -5.87
CA TRP A 7 7.68 3.75 -5.69
C TRP A 7 7.09 4.24 -4.36
N ASP A 8 7.91 4.39 -3.32
CA ASP A 8 7.46 4.87 -2.00
C ASP A 8 6.90 6.29 -2.08
N TYR A 9 7.52 7.17 -2.89
CA TYR A 9 6.98 8.51 -3.13
C TYR A 9 5.58 8.46 -3.77
N GLY A 10 5.39 7.61 -4.77
CA GLY A 10 4.11 7.53 -5.49
C GLY A 10 3.01 6.78 -4.73
N ILE A 11 3.34 6.05 -3.67
CA ILE A 11 2.40 5.11 -3.04
C ILE A 11 1.19 5.80 -2.41
N GLN A 12 1.31 7.07 -2.03
CA GLN A 12 0.16 7.85 -1.54
C GLN A 12 -0.87 8.10 -2.65
N LEU A 13 -0.44 8.17 -3.90
CA LEU A 13 -1.31 8.40 -5.06
C LEU A 13 -1.91 7.11 -5.61
N TRP A 14 -1.10 6.04 -5.73
CA TRP A 14 -1.53 4.77 -6.36
C TRP A 14 -1.60 3.59 -5.39
N GLY A 15 -1.45 3.79 -4.08
CA GLY A 15 -1.54 2.72 -3.07
C GLY A 15 -2.89 2.01 -3.01
N SER A 16 -3.95 2.64 -3.52
CA SER A 16 -5.27 2.02 -3.73
C SER A 16 -5.53 1.59 -5.18
N ALA A 17 -4.49 1.52 -6.02
CA ALA A 17 -4.62 1.06 -7.38
C ALA A 17 -5.06 -0.41 -7.44
N LYS A 18 -5.38 -0.90 -8.64
CA LYS A 18 -5.76 -2.29 -8.83
C LYS A 18 -4.65 -3.23 -8.30
N PRO A 19 -5.00 -4.32 -7.60
CA PRO A 19 -4.03 -5.28 -7.08
C PRO A 19 -3.07 -5.80 -8.14
N THR A 20 -3.53 -5.94 -9.39
CA THR A 20 -2.70 -6.35 -10.53
C THR A 20 -1.54 -5.40 -10.80
N ASN A 21 -1.72 -4.09 -10.62
CA ASN A 21 -0.65 -3.10 -10.85
C ASN A 21 0.35 -3.12 -9.69
N ILE A 22 -0.15 -3.21 -8.45
CA ILE A 22 0.69 -3.33 -7.25
C ILE A 22 1.53 -4.61 -7.31
N ASN A 23 0.94 -5.73 -7.76
CA ASN A 23 1.63 -7.01 -7.93
C ASN A 23 2.78 -6.96 -8.93
N ARG A 24 2.71 -6.10 -9.96
CA ARG A 24 3.82 -5.92 -10.91
C ARG A 24 5.03 -5.29 -10.22
N ILE A 25 4.81 -4.25 -9.42
CA ILE A 25 5.87 -3.57 -8.66
C ILE A 25 6.44 -4.51 -7.60
N HIS A 26 5.58 -5.24 -6.90
CA HIS A 26 5.96 -6.26 -5.93
C HIS A 26 6.82 -7.37 -6.57
N THR A 27 6.39 -7.92 -7.71
CA THR A 27 7.15 -8.95 -8.45
C THR A 27 8.52 -8.44 -8.88
N TYR A 28 8.59 -7.19 -9.33
CA TYR A 28 9.85 -6.58 -9.71
C TYR A 28 10.78 -6.42 -8.49
N GLN A 29 10.26 -5.92 -7.36
CA GLN A 29 11.01 -5.85 -6.10
C GLN A 29 11.53 -7.22 -5.66
N SER A 30 10.69 -8.26 -5.59
CA SER A 30 11.12 -9.59 -5.16
C SER A 30 12.15 -10.22 -6.10
N LYS A 31 12.06 -9.98 -7.43
CA LYS A 31 13.09 -10.41 -8.39
C LYS A 31 14.42 -9.72 -8.14
N THR A 32 14.42 -8.42 -7.91
CA THR A 32 15.64 -7.66 -7.59
C THR A 32 16.27 -8.12 -6.28
N LEU A 33 15.48 -8.35 -5.23
CA LEU A 33 16.00 -8.86 -3.95
C LEU A 33 16.68 -10.21 -4.12
N ARG A 34 16.03 -11.13 -4.85
CA ARG A 34 16.58 -12.44 -5.15
C ARG A 34 17.89 -12.38 -5.95
N GLN A 35 17.99 -11.46 -6.91
CA GLN A 35 19.21 -11.24 -7.68
C GLN A 35 20.35 -10.72 -6.79
N ILE A 36 20.06 -9.84 -5.83
CA ILE A 36 21.07 -9.29 -4.91
C ILE A 36 21.57 -10.37 -3.95
N THR A 37 20.68 -11.22 -3.42
CA THR A 37 21.05 -12.28 -2.47
C THR A 37 21.51 -13.57 -3.13
N ASN A 38 21.52 -13.65 -4.47
CA ASN A 38 21.73 -14.89 -5.23
C ASN A 38 20.87 -16.07 -4.75
N ALA A 39 19.64 -15.78 -4.30
CA ALA A 39 18.80 -16.79 -3.65
C ALA A 39 18.15 -17.75 -4.68
N PRO A 40 18.22 -19.07 -4.46
CA PRO A 40 17.65 -20.07 -5.37
C PRO A 40 16.13 -20.13 -5.30
N TYR A 41 15.47 -20.50 -6.41
CA TYR A 41 14.01 -20.39 -6.61
C TYR A 41 13.14 -21.03 -5.53
N TYR A 42 13.65 -22.06 -4.83
CA TYR A 42 12.92 -22.74 -3.75
C TYR A 42 12.80 -21.90 -2.47
N VAL A 43 13.60 -20.85 -2.30
CA VAL A 43 13.46 -19.92 -1.16
C VAL A 43 12.21 -19.09 -1.37
N PHE A 44 11.34 -19.02 -0.37
CA PHE A 44 10.12 -18.23 -0.48
C PHE A 44 10.41 -16.72 -0.42
N ASN A 45 9.59 -15.94 -1.11
CA ASN A 45 9.70 -14.48 -1.05
C ASN A 45 9.46 -13.95 0.37
N HIS A 46 8.56 -14.56 1.14
CA HIS A 46 8.33 -14.14 2.54
C HIS A 46 9.60 -14.27 3.39
N THR A 47 10.38 -15.33 3.21
CA THR A 47 11.65 -15.55 3.90
C THR A 47 12.66 -14.47 3.52
N LEU A 48 12.83 -14.19 2.22
CA LEU A 48 13.74 -13.13 1.75
C LEU A 48 13.36 -11.74 2.29
N HIS A 49 12.07 -11.43 2.32
CA HIS A 49 11.59 -10.15 2.84
C HIS A 49 11.79 -10.04 4.35
N HIS A 50 11.60 -11.13 5.10
CA HIS A 50 11.87 -11.20 6.52
C HIS A 50 13.37 -11.06 6.83
N ASP A 51 14.22 -11.85 6.17
CA ASP A 51 15.67 -11.87 6.42
C ASP A 51 16.32 -10.53 6.06
N LEU A 52 15.85 -9.88 5.00
CA LEU A 52 16.34 -8.55 4.59
C LEU A 52 15.65 -7.41 5.34
N SER A 53 14.65 -7.69 6.18
CA SER A 53 13.83 -6.70 6.88
C SER A 53 13.17 -5.67 5.94
N ILE A 54 12.74 -6.10 4.74
CA ILE A 54 12.15 -5.23 3.71
C ILE A 54 10.64 -5.45 3.64
N PRO A 55 9.81 -4.45 4.00
CA PRO A 55 8.36 -4.61 3.97
C PRO A 55 7.84 -4.66 2.53
N PHE A 56 6.71 -5.36 2.37
CA PHE A 56 5.99 -5.44 1.11
C PHE A 56 5.37 -4.10 0.72
N VAL A 57 5.18 -3.88 -0.59
CA VAL A 57 4.55 -2.66 -1.12
C VAL A 57 3.17 -2.44 -0.52
N THR A 58 2.39 -3.52 -0.33
CA THR A 58 1.05 -3.46 0.27
C THR A 58 1.08 -2.98 1.72
N ASP A 59 2.05 -3.42 2.50
CA ASP A 59 2.15 -3.06 3.92
C ASP A 59 2.58 -1.61 4.09
N VAL A 60 3.48 -1.15 3.21
CA VAL A 60 3.89 0.25 3.14
C VAL A 60 2.70 1.12 2.73
N ALA A 61 1.91 0.72 1.73
CA ALA A 61 0.68 1.43 1.35
C ALA A 61 -0.31 1.56 2.52
N LYS A 62 -0.54 0.46 3.27
CA LYS A 62 -1.39 0.47 4.47
C LYS A 62 -0.86 1.42 5.53
N THR A 63 0.45 1.38 5.79
CA THR A 63 1.10 2.20 6.82
C THR A 63 1.01 3.69 6.50
N HIS A 64 1.30 4.08 5.24
CA HIS A 64 1.14 5.47 4.79
C HIS A 64 -0.30 5.94 4.91
N TYR A 65 -1.26 5.10 4.50
CA TYR A 65 -2.67 5.47 4.59
C TYR A 65 -3.16 5.62 6.04
N LYS A 66 -2.78 4.71 6.95
CA LYS A 66 -3.09 4.82 8.39
C LYS A 66 -2.50 6.09 8.99
N THR A 67 -1.25 6.41 8.66
CA THR A 67 -0.57 7.62 9.11
C THR A 67 -1.29 8.87 8.61
N PHE A 68 -1.67 8.89 7.33
CA PHE A 68 -2.46 9.99 6.76
C PHE A 68 -3.81 10.12 7.45
N HIS A 69 -4.57 9.03 7.58
CA HIS A 69 -5.88 9.00 8.22
C HIS A 69 -5.85 9.57 9.65
N ASN A 70 -4.88 9.16 10.46
CA ASN A 70 -4.70 9.70 11.82
C ASN A 70 -4.42 11.22 11.84
N ARG A 71 -3.73 11.74 10.82
CA ARG A 71 -3.50 13.18 10.68
C ARG A 71 -4.77 13.94 10.32
N LEU A 72 -5.69 13.37 9.53
CA LEU A 72 -6.98 14.02 9.25
C LEU A 72 -7.85 14.13 10.50
N LEU A 73 -7.86 13.10 11.36
CA LEU A 73 -8.63 13.10 12.60
C LEU A 73 -8.21 14.24 13.54
N ASN A 74 -6.91 14.50 13.63
CA ASN A 74 -6.35 15.54 14.49
C ASN A 74 -6.32 16.94 13.84
N HIS A 75 -6.91 17.10 12.65
CA HIS A 75 -6.84 18.35 11.91
C HIS A 75 -7.88 19.36 12.45
N ARG A 76 -7.47 20.63 12.54
CA ARG A 76 -8.31 21.73 13.07
C ARG A 76 -9.53 22.05 12.20
N ASN A 77 -9.42 21.81 10.88
CA ASN A 77 -10.50 22.06 9.93
C ASN A 77 -11.58 20.96 10.02
N PRO A 78 -12.85 21.30 10.34
CA PRO A 78 -13.94 20.33 10.45
C PRO A 78 -14.20 19.55 9.16
N CYS A 79 -13.99 20.16 7.99
CA CYS A 79 -14.17 19.47 6.69
C CYS A 79 -13.19 18.29 6.51
N MET A 80 -12.00 18.35 7.13
CA MET A 80 -11.06 17.22 7.08
C MET A 80 -11.54 16.05 7.93
N GLN A 81 -12.30 16.32 9.00
CA GLN A 81 -12.91 15.28 9.83
C GLN A 81 -14.05 14.59 9.07
N ASP A 82 -14.82 15.32 8.27
CA ASP A 82 -15.84 14.72 7.39
C ASP A 82 -15.23 13.76 6.36
N ILE A 83 -14.08 14.10 5.77
CA ILE A 83 -13.37 13.25 4.80
C ILE A 83 -12.84 11.97 5.46
N SER A 84 -12.50 12.04 6.75
CA SER A 84 -12.01 10.90 7.53
C SER A 84 -13.10 9.85 7.80
N SER A 85 -14.38 10.22 7.71
CA SER A 85 -15.49 9.31 7.96
C SER A 85 -15.42 8.04 7.06
N LEU A 86 -15.67 6.88 7.68
CA LEU A 86 -15.63 5.57 7.01
C LEU A 86 -16.80 5.37 6.04
N THR A 87 -17.92 6.05 6.29
CA THR A 87 -19.18 5.88 5.57
C THR A 87 -19.65 7.25 5.08
N ILE A 88 -19.74 7.42 3.76
CA ILE A 88 -20.46 8.56 3.19
C ILE A 88 -21.93 8.13 3.12
N PRO A 89 -22.85 8.79 3.85
CA PRO A 89 -24.26 8.48 3.76
C PRO A 89 -24.75 8.74 2.32
N GLY A 90 -25.43 7.78 1.71
CA GLY A 90 -26.02 7.91 0.37
C GLY A 90 -25.21 7.36 -0.81
N ILE A 91 -24.10 6.64 -0.59
CA ILE A 91 -23.40 5.96 -1.70
C ILE A 91 -24.20 4.73 -2.17
N SER A 92 -24.71 4.79 -3.40
CA SER A 92 -25.26 3.62 -4.10
C SER A 92 -24.21 2.51 -4.28
N PRO A 93 -24.62 1.23 -4.30
CA PRO A 93 -23.71 0.13 -4.57
C PRO A 93 -22.92 0.38 -5.85
N LYS A 94 -21.59 0.34 -5.75
CA LYS A 94 -20.70 0.72 -6.84
C LYS A 94 -20.85 -0.25 -8.01
N ARG A 95 -21.02 0.28 -9.21
CA ARG A 95 -21.00 -0.50 -10.47
C ARG A 95 -19.73 -1.33 -10.64
N LEU A 96 -18.58 -0.84 -10.14
CA LEU A 96 -17.28 -1.51 -10.23
C LEU A 96 -16.72 -1.84 -8.83
N LYS A 97 -16.25 -3.08 -8.65
CA LYS A 97 -15.52 -3.54 -7.45
C LYS A 97 -14.11 -2.91 -7.39
N ARG A 98 -14.03 -1.62 -7.08
CA ARG A 98 -12.76 -0.90 -6.85
C ARG A 98 -12.45 -0.84 -5.36
N MET A 99 -11.21 -1.17 -4.99
CA MET A 99 -10.69 -0.87 -3.65
C MET A 99 -10.51 0.63 -3.50
N TRP A 100 -10.98 1.18 -2.40
CA TRP A 100 -10.74 2.57 -1.99
C TRP A 100 -9.60 2.61 -0.98
N CYS A 101 -8.93 3.75 -0.85
CA CYS A 101 -7.91 3.93 0.19
C CYS A 101 -8.47 3.57 1.57
N ARG A 102 -9.72 3.95 1.88
CA ARG A 102 -10.42 3.60 3.13
C ARG A 102 -10.47 2.09 3.42
N ASN A 103 -10.53 1.24 2.39
CA ASN A 103 -10.53 -0.22 2.58
C ASN A 103 -9.19 -0.74 3.13
N LEU A 104 -8.12 0.06 3.09
CA LEU A 104 -6.82 -0.27 3.67
C LEU A 104 -6.80 -0.13 5.21
N LEU A 105 -7.86 0.44 5.82
CA LEU A 105 -8.00 0.53 7.29
C LEU A 105 -8.53 -0.78 7.91
N ASN A 106 -9.47 -1.44 7.24
CA ASN A 106 -10.23 -2.58 7.77
C ASN A 106 -9.59 -3.96 7.52
N ASN A 107 -8.37 -4.01 6.98
CA ASN A 107 -7.73 -5.22 6.45
C ASN A 107 -6.24 -5.28 6.82
#